data_AF-A0A6I8PRI0-F1
#
_entry.id   AF-A0A6I8PRI0-F1
#
_cell.length_a   1.000
_cell.length_b   1.000
_cell.length_c   1.000
_cell.angle_alpha   90.00
_cell.angle_beta   90.00
_cell.angle_gamma   90.00
#
_symmetry.space_group_name_H-M   'P 1'
#
loop_
_entity.id
_entity.type
_entity.pdbx_description
1 polymer ?
#
loop_
_entity_poly.entity_id
_entity_poly.type
_entity_poly.pdbx_seq_one_letter_code
_entity_poly.pdbx_strand_id
1 'polypeptide(L)'
;MKPYVEVAIGKGYRVEFHEPETWWKFDPEELEKRNKHGVSRKKIAQMLDRYEYQMSISIVMNSVEPSHKSTQRPPPPQGRQRWGGSLGSHNRVCVTNNH
;
A
#
# COMPACT_ATOMS: atom_id res chain seq x y z
N MET A 1 -0.83 -1.94 8.76
CA MET A 1 -2.02 -2.69 9.26
C MET A 1 -2.79 -1.92 10.34
N LYS A 2 -2.09 -1.25 11.27
CA LYS A 2 -2.70 -0.53 12.40
C LYS A 2 -3.88 0.39 12.06
N PRO A 3 -3.84 1.25 11.02
CA PRO A 3 -4.98 2.12 10.71
C PRO A 3 -6.28 1.37 10.39
N TYR A 4 -6.19 0.18 9.79
CA TYR A 4 -7.37 -0.63 9.45
C TYR A 4 -8.01 -1.23 10.70
N VAL A 5 -7.19 -1.73 11.62
CA VAL A 5 -7.66 -2.36 12.87
C VAL A 5 -8.25 -1.31 13.81
N GLU A 6 -7.62 -0.13 13.90
CA GLU A 6 -8.14 1.00 14.69
C GLU A 6 -9.54 1.43 14.22
N VAL A 7 -9.73 1.59 12.91
CA VAL A 7 -11.03 1.97 12.34
C VAL A 7 -12.09 0.91 12.58
N ALA A 8 -11.74 -0.38 12.48
CA ALA A 8 -12.67 -1.47 12.72
C ALA A 8 -13.14 -1.50 14.19
N ILE A 9 -12.21 -1.42 15.14
CA ILE A 9 -12.51 -1.40 16.58
C ILE A 9 -13.34 -0.17 16.94
N GLY A 10 -12.98 1.01 16.44
CA GLY A 10 -13.73 2.25 16.70
C GLY A 10 -15.18 2.23 16.20
N LYS A 11 -15.49 1.35 15.23
CA LYS A 11 -16.84 1.14 14.70
C LYS A 11 -17.52 -0.12 15.28
N GLY A 12 -16.91 -0.79 16.25
CA GLY A 12 -17.45 -1.98 16.90
C GLY A 12 -17.37 -3.27 16.07
N TYR A 13 -16.56 -3.32 15.03
CA TYR A 13 -16.34 -4.55 14.25
C TYR A 13 -15.35 -5.49 14.93
N ARG A 14 -15.58 -6.81 14.76
CA ARG A 14 -14.60 -7.85 15.10
C ARG A 14 -13.59 -7.97 13.95
N VAL A 15 -12.32 -8.18 14.30
CA VAL A 15 -11.22 -8.36 13.34
C VAL A 15 -10.67 -9.78 13.50
N GLU A 16 -10.60 -10.50 12.39
CA GLU A 16 -10.04 -11.85 12.30
C GLU A 16 -8.91 -11.85 11.26
N PHE A 17 -7.82 -12.55 11.56
CA PHE A 17 -6.66 -12.65 10.68
C PHE A 17 -6.64 -14.04 10.04
N HIS A 18 -6.59 -14.09 8.71
CA HIS A 18 -6.47 -15.33 7.96
C HIS A 18 -5.13 -15.37 7.24
N GLU A 19 -4.29 -16.33 7.62
CA GLU A 19 -3.05 -16.64 6.92
C GLU A 19 -3.29 -17.75 5.91
N PRO A 20 -2.69 -17.69 4.71
CA PRO A 20 -2.80 -18.75 3.74
C PRO A 20 -2.14 -20.03 4.28
N GLU A 21 -2.86 -21.15 4.20
CA GLU A 21 -2.31 -22.48 4.47
C GLU A 21 -1.79 -23.08 3.16
N THR A 22 -0.65 -22.57 2.71
CA THR A 22 0.01 -23.05 1.50
C THR A 22 1.41 -23.56 1.83
N TRP A 23 1.80 -24.66 1.17
CA TRP A 23 3.12 -25.26 1.33
C TRP A 23 4.26 -24.33 0.87
N TRP A 24 3.95 -23.34 0.04
CA TRP A 24 4.91 -22.38 -0.53
C TRP A 24 5.00 -21.04 0.22
N LYS A 25 4.23 -20.83 1.30
CA LYS A 25 4.14 -19.52 1.97
C LYS A 25 5.45 -18.98 2.55
N PHE A 26 6.45 -19.84 2.73
CA PHE A 26 7.78 -19.48 3.22
C PHE A 26 8.90 -19.83 2.25
N ASP A 27 8.58 -20.22 1.01
CA ASP A 27 9.58 -20.53 -0.01
C ASP A 27 9.85 -19.27 -0.85
N PRO A 28 11.03 -18.62 -0.74
CA PRO A 28 11.32 -17.41 -1.48
C PRO A 28 11.29 -17.57 -3.00
N GLU A 29 11.64 -18.75 -3.52
CA GLU A 29 11.67 -19.02 -4.97
C GLU A 29 10.26 -19.15 -5.52
N GLU A 30 9.43 -19.92 -4.82
CA GLU A 30 8.05 -20.16 -5.24
C GLU A 30 7.18 -18.89 -5.08
N LEU A 31 7.49 -18.07 -4.06
CA LEU A 31 6.90 -16.75 -3.87
C LEU A 31 7.30 -15.78 -4.99
N GLU A 32 8.58 -15.73 -5.40
CA GLU A 32 9.02 -14.87 -6.52
C GLU A 32 8.30 -15.26 -7.82
N LYS A 33 8.23 -16.55 -8.12
CA LYS A 33 7.56 -17.08 -9.31
C LYS A 33 6.07 -16.73 -9.38
N ARG A 34 5.40 -16.67 -8.22
CA ARG A 34 3.96 -16.30 -8.10
C ARG A 34 3.74 -14.79 -7.96
N ASN A 35 4.78 -14.00 -7.76
CA ASN A 35 4.66 -12.59 -7.48
C ASN A 35 4.25 -11.79 -8.73
N LYS A 36 3.05 -11.20 -8.72
CA LYS A 36 2.54 -10.38 -9.83
C LYS A 36 3.18 -8.98 -9.94
N HIS A 37 3.95 -8.57 -8.93
CA HIS A 37 4.48 -7.21 -8.77
C HIS A 37 6.00 -7.14 -8.91
N GLY A 38 6.66 -8.24 -9.32
CA GLY A 38 8.11 -8.27 -9.57
C GLY A 38 8.96 -8.10 -8.31
N VAL A 39 8.47 -8.50 -7.13
CA VAL A 39 9.30 -8.51 -5.92
C VAL A 39 10.34 -9.61 -6.03
N SER A 40 11.61 -9.23 -6.04
CA SER A 40 12.72 -10.19 -6.21
C SER A 40 12.86 -11.14 -5.03
N ARG A 41 13.43 -12.33 -5.27
CA ARG A 41 13.72 -13.34 -4.24
C ARG A 41 14.51 -12.78 -3.07
N LYS A 42 15.53 -11.95 -3.36
CA LYS A 42 16.33 -11.28 -2.32
C LYS A 42 15.46 -10.39 -1.43
N LYS A 43 14.51 -9.66 -2.03
CA LYS A 43 13.60 -8.80 -1.28
C LYS A 43 12.57 -9.61 -0.48
N ILE A 44 12.06 -10.70 -1.05
CA ILE A 44 11.17 -11.65 -0.36
C ILE A 44 11.87 -12.26 0.85
N ALA A 45 13.12 -12.72 0.71
CA ALA A 45 13.89 -13.24 1.84
C ALA A 45 14.03 -12.20 2.98
N GLN A 46 14.31 -10.94 2.64
CA GLN A 46 14.32 -9.85 3.63
C GLN A 46 12.96 -9.55 4.26
N MET A 47 11.86 -9.81 3.55
CA MET A 47 10.51 -9.66 4.08
C MET A 47 10.18 -10.81 5.04
N LEU A 48 10.56 -12.04 4.70
CA LEU A 48 10.39 -13.23 5.52
C LEU A 48 11.20 -13.17 6.82
N ASP A 49 12.42 -12.62 6.78
CA ASP A 49 13.27 -12.41 7.97
C ASP A 49 12.60 -11.55 9.04
N ARG A 50 11.72 -10.63 8.63
CA ARG A 50 10.96 -9.74 9.54
C ARG A 50 9.48 -10.08 9.61
N TYR A 51 9.11 -11.28 9.15
CA TYR A 51 7.72 -11.71 9.17
C TYR A 51 7.32 -12.08 10.60
N GLU A 52 6.20 -11.55 11.05
CA GLU A 52 5.63 -11.84 12.37
C GLU A 52 4.61 -12.97 12.22
N TYR A 53 4.78 -14.06 12.97
CA TYR A 53 3.87 -15.20 12.96
C TYR A 53 2.68 -14.97 13.90
N GLN A 54 1.57 -15.66 13.65
CA GLN A 54 0.39 -15.66 14.52
C GLN A 54 -0.13 -14.25 14.78
N MET A 55 -0.51 -13.55 13.70
CA MET A 55 -0.92 -12.16 13.79
C MET A 55 -2.12 -11.96 14.74
N SER A 56 -2.04 -10.96 15.62
CA SER A 56 -3.09 -10.63 16.57
C SER A 56 -3.35 -9.13 16.64
N ILE A 57 -4.52 -8.76 17.20
CA ILE A 57 -4.89 -7.35 17.41
C ILE A 57 -3.83 -6.64 18.27
N SER A 58 -3.35 -7.29 19.32
CA SER A 58 -2.33 -6.71 20.22
C SER A 58 -1.02 -6.40 19.50
N ILE A 59 -0.54 -7.32 18.65
CA ILE A 59 0.66 -7.09 17.82
C ILE A 59 0.44 -5.87 16.91
N VAL A 60 -0.73 -5.78 16.25
CA VAL A 60 -1.04 -4.64 15.39
C VAL A 60 -1.07 -3.33 16.19
N MET A 61 -1.76 -3.30 17.32
CA MET A 61 -1.94 -2.08 18.12
C MET A 61 -0.64 -1.60 18.76
N ASN A 62 0.29 -2.50 19.05
CA ASN A 62 1.62 -2.16 19.59
C ASN A 62 2.65 -1.83 18.51
N SER A 63 2.32 -1.98 17.22
CA SER A 63 3.27 -1.72 16.14
C SER A 63 3.63 -0.23 15.99
N VAL A 64 4.85 0.00 15.52
CA VAL A 64 5.42 1.31 15.20
C VAL A 64 5.62 1.47 13.70
N GLU A 65 5.61 2.71 13.22
CA GLU A 65 5.82 2.98 11.80
C GLU A 65 7.28 2.68 11.40
N PRO A 66 7.53 1.90 10.34
CA PRO A 66 8.88 1.61 9.91
C PRO A 66 9.57 2.86 9.36
N SER A 67 10.89 2.95 9.54
CA SER A 67 11.69 4.03 8.96
C SER A 67 11.65 3.98 7.43
N HIS A 68 10.98 4.97 6.83
CA HIS A 68 10.95 5.13 5.38
C HIS A 68 12.29 5.66 4.89
N LYS A 69 13.09 4.78 4.27
CA LYS A 69 14.26 5.21 3.50
C LYS A 69 13.73 5.92 2.24
N SER A 70 13.56 7.23 2.30
CA SER A 70 13.26 8.03 1.12
C SER A 70 14.45 7.94 0.16
N THR A 71 14.43 6.97 -0.76
CA THR A 71 15.06 7.21 -2.05
C THR A 71 14.22 8.34 -2.65
N GLN A 72 14.77 9.55 -2.68
CA GLN A 72 14.15 10.67 -3.40
C GLN A 72 13.75 10.13 -4.76
N ARG A 73 12.45 9.92 -4.95
CA ARG A 73 11.92 9.56 -6.24
C ARG A 73 12.20 10.81 -7.09
N PRO A 74 13.05 10.73 -8.14
CA PRO A 74 13.29 11.90 -8.97
C PRO A 74 11.92 12.40 -9.45
N PRO A 75 11.71 13.73 -9.48
CA PRO A 75 10.44 14.29 -9.92
C PRO A 75 10.09 13.68 -11.28
N PRO A 76 8.82 13.28 -11.50
CA PRO A 76 8.41 12.75 -12.79
C PRO A 76 8.80 13.76 -13.87
N PRO A 77 9.44 13.34 -14.97
CA PRO A 77 9.85 14.25 -16.02
C PRO A 77 8.61 15.01 -16.53
N GLN A 78 8.64 16.34 -16.38
CA GLN A 78 7.64 17.24 -16.93
C GLN A 78 7.76 17.22 -18.45
N GLY A 79 7.08 16.28 -19.12
CA GLY A 79 7.20 16.23 -20.57
C GLY A 79 6.67 14.96 -21.21
N ARG A 80 5.34 14.81 -21.23
CA ARG A 80 4.60 14.44 -22.45
C ARG A 80 3.12 14.58 -22.18
N GLN A 81 2.51 15.58 -22.81
CA GLN A 81 1.08 15.60 -23.07
C GLN A 81 0.71 14.27 -23.75
N ARG A 82 0.05 13.39 -23.02
CA ARG A 82 -0.47 12.14 -23.56
C ARG A 82 -1.87 11.93 -23.01
N TRP A 83 -2.80 12.80 -23.40
CA TRP A 83 -4.24 12.54 -23.50
C TRP A 83 -4.86 13.75 -24.24
N GLY A 84 -4.65 13.80 -25.56
CA GLY A 84 -5.46 14.64 -26.44
C GLY A 84 -6.79 13.93 -26.69
N GLY A 85 -7.78 14.22 -25.84
CA GLY A 85 -9.14 13.73 -25.97
C GLY A 85 -10.09 14.91 -25.84
N SER A 86 -10.68 15.30 -26.97
CA SER A 86 -11.72 16.31 -27.08
C SER A 86 -12.93 15.97 -26.22
N LEU A 87 -13.35 16.88 -25.33
CA LEU A 87 -14.73 16.99 -24.87
C LEU A 87 -15.00 18.38 -24.29
N GLY A 88 -15.98 19.06 -24.91
CA GLY A 88 -16.99 19.79 -24.15
C GLY A 88 -16.65 21.21 -23.74
N SER A 89 -17.10 22.14 -24.56
CA SER A 89 -17.62 23.46 -24.17
C SER A 89 -18.35 23.41 -22.81
N HIS A 90 -17.94 24.24 -21.85
CA HIS A 90 -18.87 24.92 -20.95
C HIS A 90 -18.23 26.15 -20.30
N ASN A 91 -18.86 27.29 -20.58
CA ASN A 91 -18.68 28.59 -19.93
C ASN A 91 -18.69 28.48 -18.39
N ARG A 92 -17.81 29.25 -17.72
CA ARG A 92 -18.12 29.77 -16.39
C ARG A 92 -17.53 31.16 -16.17
N VAL A 93 -18.47 32.08 -15.99
CA VAL A 93 -18.38 33.49 -15.63
C VAL A 93 -17.59 33.69 -14.33
N CYS A 94 -16.67 34.65 -14.34
CA CYS A 94 -15.98 35.13 -13.14
C CYS A 94 -16.91 36.10 -12.39
N VAL A 95 -17.37 35.73 -11.19
CA VAL A 95 -17.92 36.69 -10.22
C VAL A 95 -16.86 36.90 -9.16
N THR A 96 -16.23 38.07 -9.16
CA THR A 96 -15.38 38.54 -8.06
C THR A 96 -16.27 39.20 -7.02
N ASN A 97 -16.39 38.61 -5.83
CA ASN A 97 -16.96 39.30 -4.67
C ASN A 97 -15.83 39.79 -3.77
N ASN A 98 -15.79 41.10 -3.59
CA ASN A 98 -14.99 41.83 -2.60
C ASN A 98 -15.43 41.47 -1.17
N HIS A 99 -14.48 41.38 -0.25
CA HIS A 99 -14.61 41.86 1.12
C HIS A 99 -13.32 42.60 1.48
#